data_AF-A0A1Q7MXW9-F1
#
_entry.id   AF-A0A1Q7MXW9-F1
#
_cell.length_a   1.000
_cell.length_b   1.000
_cell.length_c   1.000
_cell.angle_alpha   90.00
_cell.angle_beta   90.00
_cell.angle_gamma   90.00
#
_symmetry.space_group_name_H-M   'P 1'
#
loop_
_entity.id
_entity.type
_entity.pdbx_description
1 polymer ?
#
loop_
_entity_poly.entity_id
_entity_poly.type
_entity_poly.pdbx_seq_one_letter_code
_entity_poly.pdbx_strand_id
1 'polypeptide(L)'
;MIVASNLFGDILSDAFAGLVGGLGFAASANIGDEVAVFEPTHGSAPKYAELNPPIVNPIAMILSAAMMLDRVGEGAKAERIRKAIADVVKEGKVRTYDMMRLPGGSKSISQGAASTVQMTDAILEKLK
;
A
#
# COMPACT_ATOMS: atom_id res chain seq x y z
N MET A 1 -16.45 -1.66 -12.89
CA MET A 1 -17.00 -2.00 -11.56
C MET A 1 -17.44 -3.45 -11.59
N ILE A 2 -17.09 -4.24 -10.58
CA ILE A 2 -17.45 -5.67 -10.45
C ILE A 2 -18.13 -5.81 -9.09
N VAL A 3 -19.24 -6.55 -9.04
CA VAL A 3 -19.96 -6.88 -7.80
C VAL A 3 -19.99 -8.39 -7.66
N ALA A 4 -19.62 -8.89 -6.48
CA ALA A 4 -19.54 -10.31 -6.18
C ALA A 4 -19.99 -10.57 -4.74
N SER A 5 -20.36 -11.82 -4.43
CA SER A 5 -20.58 -12.24 -3.04
C SER A 5 -19.24 -12.29 -2.29
N ASN A 6 -19.28 -12.29 -0.96
CA ASN A 6 -18.10 -12.14 -0.09
C ASN A 6 -16.88 -12.97 -0.55
N LEU A 7 -17.03 -14.30 -0.63
CA LEU A 7 -15.94 -15.21 -1.01
C LEU A 7 -15.41 -14.95 -2.43
N PHE A 8 -16.28 -14.68 -3.40
CA PHE A 8 -15.84 -14.39 -4.75
C PHE A 8 -15.21 -13.01 -4.86
N GLY A 9 -15.68 -12.03 -4.08
CA GLY A 9 -15.09 -10.71 -3.96
C GLY A 9 -13.65 -10.81 -3.49
N ASP A 10 -13.41 -11.54 -2.39
CA ASP A 10 -12.09 -11.79 -1.80
C ASP A 10 -11.11 -12.43 -2.80
N ILE A 11 -11.51 -13.52 -3.45
CA ILE A 11 -10.69 -14.22 -4.46
C ILE A 11 -10.38 -13.29 -5.64
N LEU A 12 -11.38 -12.56 -6.14
CA LEU A 12 -11.21 -11.69 -7.30
C LEU A 12 -10.32 -10.49 -6.96
N SER A 13 -10.48 -9.87 -5.77
CA SER A 13 -9.65 -8.75 -5.36
C SER A 13 -8.18 -9.11 -5.26
N ASP A 14 -7.87 -10.29 -4.71
CA ASP A 14 -6.49 -10.77 -4.61
C ASP A 14 -5.89 -11.06 -5.98
N ALA A 15 -6.66 -11.69 -6.88
CA ALA A 15 -6.25 -11.94 -8.24
C ALA A 15 -5.94 -10.63 -9.00
N PHE A 16 -6.80 -9.62 -8.86
CA PHE A 16 -6.57 -8.31 -9.48
C PHE A 16 -5.38 -7.56 -8.88
N ALA A 17 -5.21 -7.59 -7.55
CA ALA A 17 -4.05 -7.02 -6.89
C ALA A 17 -2.75 -7.62 -7.44
N GLY A 18 -2.72 -8.96 -7.63
CA GLY A 18 -1.59 -9.67 -8.24
C GLY A 18 -1.22 -9.17 -9.64
N LEU A 19 -2.18 -8.68 -10.44
CA LEU A 19 -1.94 -8.20 -11.80
C LEU A 19 -1.31 -6.80 -11.85
N VAL A 20 -1.55 -5.96 -10.84
CA VAL A 20 -1.19 -4.53 -10.88
C VAL A 20 0.00 -4.14 -9.98
N GLY A 21 0.67 -5.12 -9.37
CA GLY A 21 1.86 -4.88 -8.51
C GLY A 21 1.87 -5.67 -7.21
N GLY A 22 0.82 -6.44 -6.93
CA GLY A 22 0.67 -7.24 -5.72
C GLY A 22 -0.12 -6.55 -4.62
N LEU A 23 -0.37 -7.28 -3.54
CA LEU A 23 -1.16 -6.83 -2.39
C LEU A 23 -0.58 -5.61 -1.67
N GLY A 24 0.71 -5.29 -1.85
CA GLY A 24 1.36 -4.09 -1.31
C GLY A 24 0.80 -2.76 -1.84
N PHE A 25 -0.01 -2.81 -2.91
CA PHE A 25 -0.66 -1.65 -3.54
C PHE A 25 -2.19 -1.63 -3.38
N ALA A 26 -2.78 -2.71 -2.85
CA ALA A 26 -4.22 -2.87 -2.77
C ALA A 26 -4.77 -2.19 -1.51
N ALA A 27 -5.45 -1.05 -1.70
CA ALA A 27 -6.21 -0.36 -0.66
C ALA A 27 -7.67 -0.81 -0.67
N SER A 28 -8.31 -0.79 0.49
CA SER A 28 -9.71 -1.20 0.62
C SER A 28 -10.49 -0.35 1.63
N ALA A 29 -11.81 -0.46 1.54
CA ALA A 29 -12.73 0.17 2.47
C ALA A 29 -13.97 -0.71 2.68
N ASN A 30 -14.32 -0.89 3.95
CA ASN A 30 -15.58 -1.46 4.38
C ASN A 30 -16.53 -0.31 4.72
N ILE A 31 -17.59 -0.15 3.92
CA ILE A 31 -18.53 0.96 4.05
C ILE A 31 -19.86 0.40 4.56
N GLY A 32 -20.29 0.86 5.74
CA GLY A 32 -21.63 0.67 6.28
C GLY A 32 -22.40 1.99 6.35
N ASP A 33 -23.65 1.91 6.81
CA ASP A 33 -24.54 3.08 6.90
C ASP A 33 -24.06 4.10 7.95
N GLU A 34 -23.55 3.61 9.08
CA GLU A 34 -23.10 4.45 10.20
C GLU A 34 -21.57 4.59 10.28
N VAL A 35 -20.83 3.56 9.84
CA VAL A 35 -19.38 3.45 10.03
C VAL A 35 -18.70 3.08 8.73
N ALA A 36 -17.51 3.64 8.51
CA ALA A 36 -16.60 3.25 7.45
C ALA A 36 -15.22 2.90 8.03
N VAL A 37 -14.66 1.77 7.60
CA VAL A 37 -13.32 1.29 8.00
C VAL A 37 -12.46 1.20 6.76
N PHE A 38 -11.27 1.81 6.80
CA PHE A 38 -10.32 1.82 5.69
C PHE A 38 -9.08 1.03 6.09
N GLU A 39 -8.72 0.03 5.29
CA GLU A 39 -7.64 -0.89 5.61
C GLU A 39 -6.92 -1.38 4.35
N PRO A 40 -5.62 -1.72 4.43
CA PRO A 40 -4.93 -2.37 3.33
C PRO A 40 -5.48 -3.79 3.16
N THR A 41 -5.54 -4.29 1.93
CA THR A 41 -6.01 -5.66 1.65
C THR A 41 -5.06 -6.73 2.18
N HIS A 42 -3.76 -6.41 2.30
CA HIS A 42 -2.78 -7.37 2.81
C HIS A 42 -2.91 -7.61 4.32
N GLY A 43 -2.63 -8.85 4.76
CA GLY A 43 -2.55 -9.19 6.18
C GLY A 43 -1.29 -8.66 6.88
N SER A 44 -1.12 -9.06 8.14
CA SER A 44 -0.05 -8.58 9.05
C SER A 44 1.36 -9.10 8.74
N ALA A 45 1.48 -10.17 7.96
CA ALA A 45 2.74 -10.85 7.63
C ALA A 45 3.71 -11.00 8.84
N PRO A 46 3.36 -11.78 9.89
CA PRO A 46 4.07 -11.81 11.17
C PRO A 46 5.58 -12.07 11.09
N LYS A 47 6.01 -12.86 10.10
CA LYS A 47 7.43 -13.14 9.79
C LYS A 47 8.28 -11.89 9.51
N TYR A 48 7.68 -10.73 9.24
CA TYR A 48 8.37 -9.47 8.98
C TYR A 48 8.26 -8.47 10.12
N ALA A 49 7.43 -8.73 11.13
CA ALA A 49 7.12 -7.78 12.20
C ALA A 49 8.34 -7.43 13.06
N GLU A 50 9.25 -8.40 13.26
CA GLU A 50 10.46 -8.23 14.08
C GLU A 50 11.69 -7.82 13.27
N LEU A 51 11.56 -7.61 11.95
CA LEU A 51 12.69 -7.20 11.13
C LEU A 51 13.07 -5.74 11.40
N ASN A 52 14.36 -5.52 11.62
CA ASN A 52 14.94 -4.20 11.77
C ASN A 52 16.12 -4.04 10.78
N PRO A 53 16.03 -3.17 9.77
CA PRO A 53 14.91 -2.24 9.50
C PRO A 53 13.67 -2.97 8.95
N PRO A 54 12.46 -2.40 9.12
CA PRO A 54 11.22 -2.94 8.56
C PRO A 54 11.25 -2.86 7.03
N ILE A 55 10.69 -3.86 6.35
CA ILE A 55 10.81 -4.02 4.90
C ILE A 55 9.47 -3.96 4.14
N VAL A 56 8.34 -3.97 4.84
CA VAL A 56 7.02 -4.07 4.22
C VAL A 56 6.67 -2.78 3.47
N ASN A 57 6.04 -2.92 2.31
CA ASN A 57 5.56 -1.79 1.52
C ASN A 57 4.39 -1.09 2.22
N PRO A 58 4.49 0.19 2.59
CA PRO A 58 3.42 0.91 3.29
C PRO A 58 2.34 1.48 2.35
N ILE A 59 2.51 1.38 1.03
CA ILE A 59 1.68 2.09 0.04
C ILE A 59 0.19 1.75 0.18
N ALA A 60 -0.19 0.48 0.28
CA ALA A 60 -1.58 0.06 0.47
C ALA A 60 -2.25 0.73 1.69
N MET A 61 -1.54 0.81 2.81
CA MET A 61 -2.04 1.45 4.03
C MET A 61 -2.23 2.96 3.83
N ILE A 62 -1.25 3.63 3.21
CA ILE A 62 -1.31 5.07 2.95
C ILE A 62 -2.45 5.39 1.97
N LEU A 63 -2.64 4.57 0.93
CA LEU A 63 -3.75 4.73 -0.01
C LEU A 63 -5.12 4.50 0.65
N SER A 64 -5.22 3.56 1.59
CA SER A 64 -6.44 3.35 2.39
C SER A 64 -6.74 4.58 3.25
N ALA A 65 -5.72 5.19 3.86
CA ALA A 65 -5.88 6.47 4.55
C ALA A 65 -6.28 7.61 3.60
N ALA A 66 -5.81 7.63 2.35
CA ALA A 66 -6.26 8.60 1.35
C ALA A 66 -7.76 8.41 1.00
N MET A 67 -8.24 7.17 0.90
CA MET A 67 -9.68 6.90 0.74
C MET A 67 -10.50 7.40 1.93
N MET A 68 -9.97 7.27 3.15
CA MET A 68 -10.60 7.84 4.35
C MET A 68 -10.68 9.37 4.26
N LEU A 69 -9.60 10.04 3.81
CA LEU A 69 -9.60 11.49 3.63
C LEU A 69 -10.66 11.94 2.61
N ASP A 70 -10.84 11.22 1.50
CA ASP A 70 -11.93 11.51 0.57
C ASP A 70 -13.30 11.41 1.26
N ARG A 71 -13.51 10.39 2.11
CA ARG A 71 -14.77 10.17 2.82
C ARG A 71 -15.13 11.28 3.80
N VAL A 72 -14.14 11.88 4.45
CA VAL A 72 -14.33 12.96 5.44
C VAL A 72 -14.27 14.37 4.84
N GLY A 73 -14.28 14.49 3.50
CA GLY A 73 -14.31 15.78 2.79
C GLY A 73 -12.94 16.42 2.57
N GLU A 74 -11.85 15.70 2.81
CA GLU A 74 -10.46 16.17 2.72
C GLU A 74 -9.80 15.74 1.40
N GLY A 75 -10.57 15.75 0.31
CA GLY A 75 -10.14 15.23 -1.00
C GLY A 75 -8.89 15.91 -1.56
N ALA A 76 -8.65 17.20 -1.25
CA ALA A 76 -7.42 17.89 -1.66
C ALA A 76 -6.17 17.29 -0.99
N LYS A 77 -6.27 16.86 0.28
CA LYS A 77 -5.18 16.18 0.99
C LYS A 77 -4.99 14.76 0.44
N ALA A 78 -6.10 14.04 0.21
CA ALA A 78 -6.08 12.71 -0.38
C ALA A 78 -5.38 12.70 -1.75
N GLU A 79 -5.71 13.67 -2.60
CA GLU A 79 -5.12 13.78 -3.94
C GLU A 79 -3.63 14.11 -3.90
N ARG A 80 -3.20 14.99 -2.98
CA ARG A 80 -1.76 15.24 -2.76
C ARG A 80 -1.01 13.97 -2.38
N ILE A 81 -1.59 13.13 -1.51
CA ILE A 81 -1.00 11.85 -1.10
C ILE A 81 -0.91 10.88 -2.28
N ARG A 82 -2.00 10.69 -3.03
CA ARG A 82 -2.01 9.83 -4.22
C ARG A 82 -0.97 10.27 -5.25
N LYS A 83 -0.88 11.58 -5.50
CA LYS A 83 0.11 12.15 -6.42
C LYS A 83 1.54 11.92 -5.94
N ALA A 84 1.81 12.14 -4.65
CA ALA A 84 3.13 11.89 -4.07
C ALA A 84 3.57 10.43 -4.24
N ILE A 85 2.68 9.47 -3.95
CA ILE A 85 2.93 8.04 -4.18
C ILE A 85 3.19 7.77 -5.66
N ALA A 86 2.33 8.29 -6.55
CA ALA A 86 2.47 8.10 -7.99
C ALA A 86 3.83 8.63 -8.50
N ASP A 87 4.28 9.78 -8.02
CA ASP A 87 5.57 10.37 -8.39
C ASP A 87 6.75 9.52 -7.90
N VAL A 88 6.72 8.99 -6.66
CA VAL A 88 7.75 8.06 -6.15
C VAL A 88 7.81 6.79 -6.99
N VAL A 89 6.66 6.17 -7.25
CA VAL A 89 6.56 4.93 -8.03
C VAL A 89 7.02 5.15 -9.46
N LYS A 90 6.65 6.27 -10.08
CA LYS A 90 7.04 6.64 -11.45
C LYS A 90 8.55 6.91 -11.56
N GLU A 91 9.17 7.53 -10.57
CA GLU A 91 10.62 7.74 -10.54
C GLU A 91 11.39 6.42 -10.39
N GLY A 92 10.81 5.43 -9.71
CA GLY A 92 11.36 4.08 -9.60
C GLY A 92 12.69 3.97 -8.83
N LYS A 93 13.13 5.04 -8.16
CA LYS A 93 14.38 5.09 -7.41
C LYS A 93 14.29 4.39 -6.05
N VAL A 94 13.15 4.55 -5.38
CA VAL A 94 12.86 3.94 -4.07
C VAL A 94 11.83 2.85 -4.29
N ARG A 95 12.21 1.60 -4.03
CA ARG A 95 11.39 0.42 -4.29
C ARG A 95 11.57 -0.59 -3.16
N THR A 96 10.48 -1.01 -2.55
CA THR A 96 10.49 -2.08 -1.55
C THR A 96 10.67 -3.44 -2.22
N TYR A 97 10.92 -4.48 -1.41
CA TYR A 97 11.31 -5.80 -1.93
C TYR A 97 10.29 -6.40 -2.90
N ASP A 98 9.00 -6.20 -2.62
CA ASP A 98 7.86 -6.64 -3.44
C ASP A 98 7.85 -5.95 -4.81
N MET A 99 8.12 -4.65 -4.85
CA MET A 99 8.25 -3.87 -6.09
C MET A 99 9.43 -4.34 -6.95
N MET A 100 10.50 -4.82 -6.31
CA MET A 100 11.69 -5.35 -6.97
C MET A 100 11.58 -6.84 -7.29
N ARG A 101 10.48 -7.51 -6.92
CA ARG A 101 10.30 -8.97 -7.02
C ARG A 101 11.39 -9.77 -6.31
N LEU A 102 11.93 -9.20 -5.22
CA LEU A 102 12.88 -9.88 -4.35
C LEU A 102 12.13 -10.70 -3.29
N PRO A 103 12.71 -11.77 -2.75
CA PRO A 103 12.17 -12.42 -1.57
C PRO A 103 12.18 -11.46 -0.37
N GLY A 104 11.05 -11.36 0.34
CA GLY A 104 10.97 -10.58 1.58
C GLY A 104 11.69 -11.29 2.72
N GLY A 105 12.64 -10.61 3.36
CA GLY A 105 13.36 -11.08 4.54
C GLY A 105 14.51 -10.14 4.92
N SER A 106 15.34 -10.55 5.88
CA SER A 106 16.47 -9.74 6.38
C SER A 106 17.48 -9.33 5.31
N LYS A 107 17.59 -10.09 4.21
CA LYS A 107 18.49 -9.80 3.09
C LYS A 107 17.94 -8.78 2.09
N SER A 108 16.66 -8.45 2.12
CA SER A 108 16.05 -7.59 1.09
C SER A 108 16.76 -6.24 0.97
N ILE A 109 17.13 -5.63 2.09
CA ILE A 109 17.85 -4.34 2.12
C ILE A 109 19.24 -4.46 1.52
N SER A 110 19.99 -5.50 1.88
CA SER A 110 21.31 -5.75 1.30
C SER A 110 21.28 -6.03 -0.21
N GLN A 111 20.10 -6.40 -0.74
CA GLN A 111 19.84 -6.59 -2.17
C GLN A 111 19.32 -5.32 -2.88
N GLY A 112 19.34 -4.18 -2.19
CA GLY A 112 18.98 -2.87 -2.75
C GLY A 112 17.51 -2.48 -2.59
N ALA A 113 16.69 -3.27 -1.89
CA ALA A 113 15.33 -2.86 -1.55
C ALA A 113 15.35 -1.72 -0.53
N ALA A 114 14.42 -0.78 -0.67
CA ALA A 114 14.12 0.22 0.33
C ALA A 114 13.43 -0.41 1.55
N SER A 115 13.69 0.15 2.72
CA SER A 115 12.94 -0.12 3.94
C SER A 115 11.56 0.55 3.90
N THR A 116 10.66 0.13 4.79
CA THR A 116 9.35 0.78 5.01
C THR A 116 9.51 2.27 5.32
N VAL A 117 10.55 2.61 6.10
CA VAL A 117 10.86 3.99 6.48
C VAL A 117 11.34 4.79 5.28
N GLN A 118 12.27 4.24 4.49
CA GLN A 118 12.78 4.91 3.28
C GLN A 118 11.67 5.16 2.24
N MET A 119 10.74 4.22 2.07
CA MET A 119 9.57 4.43 1.20
C MET A 119 8.68 5.55 1.74
N THR A 120 8.43 5.57 3.05
CA THR A 120 7.65 6.64 3.70
C THR A 120 8.32 8.00 3.51
N ASP A 121 9.62 8.10 3.76
CA ASP A 121 10.39 9.35 3.61
C ASP A 121 10.33 9.85 2.16
N ALA A 122 10.48 8.96 1.18
CA ALA A 122 10.37 9.32 -0.24
C ALA A 122 8.99 9.90 -0.58
N ILE A 123 7.90 9.34 -0.01
CA ILE A 123 6.54 9.86 -0.20
C ILE A 123 6.41 11.23 0.47
N LEU A 124 6.92 11.41 1.69
CA LEU A 124 6.91 12.69 2.41
C LEU A 124 7.67 13.78 1.65
N GLU A 125 8.77 13.45 0.96
CA GLU A 125 9.51 14.38 0.13
C GLU A 125 8.70 14.90 -1.05
N LYS A 126 7.83 14.08 -1.65
CA LYS A 126 6.92 14.48 -2.74
C LYS A 126 5.68 15.24 -2.27
N LEU A 127 5.40 15.25 -0.97
CA LEU A 127 4.27 15.98 -0.40
C LEU A 127 4.54 17.47 -0.17
N LYS A 128 5.81 17.87 -0.16
CA LYS A 128 6.26 19.27 0.00
C LYS A 128 5.89 20.09 -1.23
#